data_AF-S4PKL0-F1
#
_entry.id   AF-S4PKL0-F1
#
_cell.length_a   1.000
_cell.length_b   1.000
_cell.length_c   1.000
_cell.angle_alpha   90.00
_cell.angle_beta   90.00
_cell.angle_gamma   90.00
#
_symmetry.space_group_name_H-M   'P 1'
#
loop_
_entity.id
_entity.type
_entity.pdbx_description
1 polymer ?
#
loop_
_entity_poly.entity_id
_entity_poly.type
_entity_poly.pdbx_seq_one_letter_code
_entity_poly.pdbx_strand_id
1 'polypeptide(L)'
;ANAGEQLTLARDIKRAIELLEKLQQSGEVPATKLAALQKVLQSDFLNAVREVYEHVYETVDIQGSADIRASATAKATVAAFAAAEGHAHPRVVELPKTEEGLGFNVMGGKEQN
;
A
#
# COMPACT_ATOMS: atom_id res chain seq x y z
N ALA A 1 -30.61 2.22 -1.56
CA ALA A 1 -29.97 2.78 -0.36
C ALA A 1 -28.86 1.81 0.08
N ASN A 2 -27.61 2.14 -0.21
CA ASN A 2 -26.44 1.53 0.41
C ASN A 2 -25.45 2.67 0.57
N ALA A 3 -25.71 3.51 1.57
CA ALA A 3 -24.72 4.45 2.04
C ALA A 3 -23.57 3.59 2.57
N GLY A 4 -22.49 3.49 1.77
CA GLY A 4 -21.31 2.74 2.16
C GLY A 4 -20.87 3.20 3.55
N GLU A 5 -20.69 2.25 4.46
CA GLU A 5 -20.06 2.51 5.75
C GLU A 5 -18.79 3.32 5.50
N GLN A 6 -18.80 4.58 5.95
CA GLN A 6 -17.61 5.41 5.90
C GLN A 6 -16.56 4.76 6.79
N LEU A 7 -15.38 4.51 6.24
CA LEU A 7 -14.27 3.96 6.99
C LEU A 7 -13.91 4.91 8.13
N THR A 8 -13.91 4.40 9.38
CA THR A 8 -13.57 5.18 10.58
C THR A 8 -12.11 5.00 11.02
N LEU A 9 -11.28 4.37 10.18
CA LEU A 9 -9.90 4.01 10.45
C LEU A 9 -9.06 5.15 11.04
N ALA A 10 -9.16 6.37 10.47
CA ALA A 10 -8.47 7.56 10.99
C ALA A 10 -8.81 7.83 12.47
N ARG A 11 -10.10 7.79 12.77
CA ARG A 11 -10.64 8.07 14.09
C ARG A 11 -10.27 6.98 15.08
N ASP A 12 -10.32 5.73 14.62
CA ASP A 12 -10.02 4.56 15.45
C ASP A 12 -8.52 4.49 15.79
N ILE A 13 -7.64 4.78 14.84
CA ILE A 13 -6.19 4.89 15.07
C ILE A 13 -5.88 6.01 16.07
N LYS A 14 -6.47 7.20 15.88
CA LYS A 14 -6.29 8.31 16.82
C LYS A 14 -6.76 7.94 18.23
N ARG A 15 -7.93 7.32 18.35
CA ARG A 15 -8.48 6.87 19.62
C ARG A 15 -7.60 5.79 20.26
N ALA A 16 -7.06 4.86 19.48
CA ALA A 16 -6.14 3.84 19.98
C ALA A 16 -4.88 4.48 20.58
N ILE A 17 -4.30 5.49 19.93
CA ILE A 17 -3.14 6.24 20.44
C ILE A 17 -3.47 6.90 21.79
N GLU A 18 -4.60 7.60 21.89
CA GLU A 18 -5.04 8.24 23.15
C GLU A 18 -5.23 7.22 24.29
N LEU A 19 -5.74 6.03 23.99
CA LEU A 19 -5.92 4.96 24.97
C LEU A 19 -4.58 4.35 25.40
N LEU A 20 -3.63 4.21 24.48
CA LEU A 20 -2.27 3.74 24.80
C LEU A 20 -1.56 4.72 25.74
N GLU A 21 -1.72 6.03 25.55
CA GLU A 21 -1.17 7.05 26.44
C GLU A 21 -1.76 6.95 27.85
N LYS A 22 -3.09 6.80 27.96
CA LYS A 22 -3.77 6.63 29.26
C LYS A 22 -3.32 5.36 29.99
N LEU A 23 -3.13 4.26 29.25
CA LEU A 23 -2.64 2.99 29.81
C LEU A 23 -1.17 3.08 30.26
N GLN A 24 -0.33 3.85 29.55
CA GLN A 24 1.03 4.12 30.00
C GLN A 24 1.04 4.95 31.30
N GLN A 25 0.12 5.90 31.43
CA GLN A 25 -0.03 6.72 32.64
C GLN A 25 -0.58 5.95 33.84
N SER A 26 -1.45 4.95 33.63
CA SER A 26 -1.98 4.13 34.73
C SER A 26 -0.94 3.19 35.35
N GLY A 27 0.12 2.85 34.61
CA GLY A 27 1.22 1.99 35.10
C GLY A 27 0.85 0.51 35.26
N GLU A 28 -0.37 0.11 34.87
CA GLU A 28 -0.88 -1.26 35.02
C GLU A 28 -0.28 -2.25 34.00
N VAL A 29 0.30 -1.73 32.91
CA VAL A 29 0.74 -2.52 31.75
C VAL A 29 2.19 -2.14 31.38
N PRO A 30 3.02 -3.10 30.91
CA PRO A 30 4.40 -2.82 30.51
C PRO A 30 4.50 -1.70 29.44
N ALA A 31 5.05 -0.56 29.84
CA ALA A 31 5.14 0.64 28.99
C ALA A 31 5.96 0.43 27.71
N THR A 32 6.90 -0.52 27.68
CA THR A 32 7.77 -0.79 26.53
C THR A 32 6.99 -1.27 25.30
N LYS A 33 6.04 -2.20 25.48
CA LYS A 33 5.19 -2.70 24.39
C LYS A 33 4.19 -1.65 23.93
N LEU A 34 3.62 -0.89 24.86
CA LEU A 34 2.69 0.19 24.55
C LEU A 34 3.37 1.30 23.75
N ALA A 35 4.58 1.70 24.14
CA ALA A 35 5.36 2.72 23.43
C ALA A 35 5.78 2.26 22.03
N ALA A 36 6.15 0.98 21.87
CA ALA A 36 6.44 0.42 20.55
C ALA A 36 5.19 0.42 19.65
N LEU A 37 4.04 0.00 20.16
CA LEU A 37 2.79 0.00 19.42
C LEU A 37 2.36 1.43 19.04
N GLN A 38 2.48 2.39 19.96
CA GLN A 38 2.18 3.79 19.70
C GLN A 38 3.04 4.35 18.56
N LYS A 39 4.35 4.05 18.56
CA LYS A 39 5.26 4.44 17.46
C LYS A 39 4.86 3.83 16.12
N VAL A 40 4.43 2.56 16.11
CA VAL A 40 3.93 1.91 14.88
C VAL A 40 2.66 2.59 14.40
N LEU A 41 1.72 2.88 15.32
CA LEU A 41 0.47 3.56 14.98
C LEU A 41 0.66 5.00 14.46
N GLN A 42 1.70 5.68 14.93
CA GLN A 42 2.08 7.03 14.50
C GLN A 42 3.03 7.04 13.29
N SER A 43 3.47 5.88 12.80
CA SER A 43 4.46 5.81 11.74
C SER A 43 3.90 6.27 10.39
N ASP A 44 4.75 6.93 9.60
CA ASP A 44 4.42 7.32 8.22
C ASP A 44 4.07 6.09 7.36
N PHE A 45 4.68 4.95 7.65
CA PHE A 45 4.37 3.69 6.98
C PHE A 45 2.93 3.25 7.23
N LEU A 46 2.44 3.26 8.48
CA LEU A 46 1.05 2.90 8.75
C LEU A 46 0.07 3.92 8.16
N ASN A 47 0.42 5.20 8.18
CA ASN A 47 -0.38 6.23 7.52
C ASN A 47 -0.51 5.97 6.02
N ALA A 48 0.58 5.63 5.33
CA ALA A 48 0.55 5.24 3.93
C ALA A 48 -0.28 3.96 3.70
N VAL A 49 -0.15 2.95 4.56
CA VAL A 49 -0.96 1.72 4.48
C VAL A 49 -2.45 2.02 4.61
N ARG A 50 -2.83 2.90 5.54
CA ARG A 50 -4.21 3.35 5.71
C ARG A 50 -4.73 4.05 4.46
N GLU A 51 -3.96 4.99 3.90
CA GLU A 51 -4.36 5.73 2.69
C GLU A 51 -4.61 4.79 1.51
N VAL A 52 -3.70 3.83 1.29
CA VAL A 52 -3.88 2.83 0.23
C VAL A 52 -5.09 1.94 0.51
N TYR A 53 -5.30 1.53 1.76
CA TYR A 53 -6.49 0.73 2.12
C TYR A 53 -7.79 1.48 1.83
N GLU A 54 -7.90 2.73 2.26
CA GLU A 54 -9.07 3.58 2.00
C GLU A 54 -9.28 3.77 0.49
N HIS A 55 -8.21 4.04 -0.25
CA HIS A 55 -8.27 4.20 -1.70
C HIS A 55 -8.72 2.92 -2.42
N VAL A 56 -8.16 1.76 -2.07
CA VAL A 56 -8.54 0.46 -2.65
C VAL A 56 -9.99 0.12 -2.30
N TYR A 57 -10.44 0.45 -1.08
CA TYR A 57 -11.82 0.19 -0.65
C TYR A 57 -12.84 1.02 -1.42
N GLU A 58 -12.50 2.27 -1.76
CA GLU A 58 -13.35 3.15 -2.56
C GLU A 58 -13.35 2.81 -4.05
N THR A 59 -12.20 2.41 -4.58
CA THR A 59 -11.99 2.25 -6.04
C THR A 59 -12.29 0.85 -6.56
N VAL A 60 -12.12 -0.19 -5.73
CA VAL A 60 -12.32 -1.58 -6.15
C VAL A 60 -13.75 -2.00 -5.82
N ASP A 61 -14.56 -2.20 -6.86
CA ASP A 61 -15.89 -2.77 -6.74
C ASP A 61 -15.80 -4.27 -6.41
N ILE A 62 -15.79 -4.58 -5.12
CA ILE A 62 -15.74 -5.95 -4.62
C ILE A 62 -17.17 -6.41 -4.36
N GLN A 63 -17.66 -7.29 -5.24
CA GLN A 63 -18.94 -7.97 -5.03
C GLN A 63 -18.83 -8.98 -3.88
N GLY A 64 -19.58 -8.76 -2.80
CA GLY A 64 -19.57 -9.65 -1.64
C GLY A 64 -20.13 -8.99 -0.37
N SER A 65 -20.09 -9.73 0.74
CA SER A 65 -20.38 -9.18 2.07
C SER A 65 -19.28 -8.20 2.51
N ALA A 66 -19.57 -7.38 3.53
CA ALA A 66 -18.62 -6.41 4.08
C ALA A 66 -17.28 -7.06 4.49
N ASP A 67 -17.31 -8.25 5.09
CA ASP A 67 -16.12 -9.01 5.45
C ASP A 67 -15.28 -9.45 4.24
N ILE A 68 -15.94 -9.88 3.16
CA ILE A 68 -15.26 -10.27 1.91
C ILE A 68 -14.62 -9.04 1.27
N ARG A 69 -15.33 -7.91 1.26
CA ARG A 69 -14.80 -6.63 0.79
C ARG A 69 -13.59 -6.19 1.61
N ALA A 70 -13.67 -6.23 2.94
CA ALA A 70 -12.57 -5.87 3.82
C ALA A 70 -11.34 -6.76 3.60
N SER A 71 -11.55 -8.08 3.47
CA SER A 71 -10.47 -9.06 3.23
C SER A 71 -9.80 -8.86 1.87
N ALA A 72 -10.59 -8.68 0.80
CA ALA A 72 -10.06 -8.43 -0.54
C ALA A 72 -9.32 -7.09 -0.64
N THR A 73 -9.85 -6.04 0.01
CA THR A 73 -9.17 -4.73 0.11
C THR A 73 -7.83 -4.86 0.82
N ALA A 74 -7.77 -5.60 1.94
CA ALA A 74 -6.53 -5.83 2.66
C ALA A 74 -5.49 -6.56 1.79
N LYS A 75 -5.91 -7.60 1.06
CA LYS A 75 -5.03 -8.34 0.14
C LYS A 75 -4.51 -7.48 -1.00
N ALA A 76 -5.38 -6.67 -1.61
CA ALA A 76 -4.99 -5.75 -2.68
C ALA A 76 -4.04 -4.65 -2.19
N THR A 77 -4.24 -4.13 -0.98
CA THR A 77 -3.33 -3.18 -0.32
C THR A 77 -1.93 -3.79 -0.17
N VAL A 78 -1.83 -5.01 0.36
CA VAL A 78 -0.54 -5.71 0.50
C VAL A 78 0.12 -5.95 -0.87
N ALA A 79 -0.65 -6.36 -1.87
CA ALA A 79 -0.14 -6.57 -3.22
C ALA A 79 0.39 -5.26 -3.85
N ALA A 80 -0.28 -4.13 -3.63
CA ALA A 80 0.15 -2.82 -4.14
C ALA A 80 1.50 -2.39 -3.54
N PHE A 81 1.69 -2.57 -2.23
CA PHE A 81 2.99 -2.31 -1.58
C PHE A 81 4.09 -3.25 -2.08
N ALA A 82 3.81 -4.55 -2.19
CA ALA A 82 4.77 -5.53 -2.70
C ALA A 82 5.17 -5.25 -4.16
N ALA A 83 4.24 -4.76 -4.99
CA ALA A 83 4.54 -4.32 -6.35
C ALA A 83 5.38 -3.03 -6.36
N ALA A 84 5.08 -2.07 -5.48
CA ALA A 84 5.80 -0.80 -5.41
C ALA A 84 7.28 -0.96 -5.03
N GLU A 85 7.63 -1.94 -4.18
CA GLU A 85 9.02 -2.21 -3.77
C GLU A 85 9.92 -2.72 -4.92
N GLY A 86 9.36 -3.16 -6.06
CA GLY A 86 10.10 -3.66 -7.22
C GLY A 86 10.33 -2.66 -8.36
N HIS A 87 9.80 -1.44 -8.28
CA HIS A 87 9.73 -0.50 -9.42
C HIS A 87 10.66 0.73 -9.33
N ALA A 88 11.62 0.76 -8.40
CA ALA A 88 12.59 1.84 -8.29
C ALA A 88 13.75 1.79 -9.32
N HIS A 89 13.83 0.76 -10.18
CA HIS A 89 14.87 0.68 -11.21
C HIS A 89 14.34 1.06 -12.60
N PRO A 90 14.73 2.22 -13.16
CA PRO A 90 14.58 2.43 -14.60
C PRO A 90 15.43 1.38 -15.31
N ARG A 91 14.79 0.50 -16.09
CA ARG A 91 15.47 -0.47 -16.96
C ARG A 91 16.08 0.21 -18.20
N VAL A 92 16.80 1.31 -18.01
CA VAL A 92 17.60 1.92 -19.08
C VAL A 92 18.97 1.25 -19.04
N VAL A 93 19.11 0.18 -19.82
CA VAL A 93 20.42 -0.39 -20.14
C VAL A 93 20.96 0.41 -21.31
N GLU A 94 21.92 1.30 -21.07
CA GLU A 94 22.71 1.88 -22.16
C GLU A 94 23.61 0.78 -22.74
N LEU A 95 23.21 0.25 -23.90
CA LEU A 95 24.03 -0.68 -24.66
C LEU A 95 25.19 0.11 -25.28
N PRO A 96 26.47 -0.24 -25.01
CA PRO A 96 27.58 0.34 -25.75
C PRO A 96 27.40 0.00 -27.24
N LYS A 97 27.47 1.01 -28.10
CA LYS A 97 27.42 0.81 -29.56
C LYS A 97 28.70 0.11 -30.00
N THR A 98 28.67 -1.22 -30.08
CA THR A 98 29.70 -1.99 -30.77
C THR A 98 29.34 -2.10 -32.25
N GLU A 99 30.34 -1.99 -33.15
CA GLU A 99 30.16 -2.19 -34.60
C GLU A 99 29.80 -3.65 -34.96
N GLU A 100 29.92 -4.58 -34.01
CA GLU A 100 29.39 -5.92 -34.12
C GLU A 100 27.88 -5.89 -33.82
N GLY A 101 27.09 -5.81 -34.89
CA GLY A 101 25.63 -5.70 -34.86
C GLY A 101 24.98 -6.64 -33.85
N LEU A 102 24.55 -6.09 -32.72
CA LEU A 102 23.67 -6.77 -31.79
C LEU A 102 22.28 -6.87 -32.44
N GLY A 103 21.98 -8.06 -32.94
CA GLY A 103 20.84 -8.39 -33.78
C GLY A 103 19.47 -8.16 -33.14
N PHE A 104 19.02 -6.91 -33.14
CA PHE A 104 17.60 -6.59 -33.16
C PHE A 104 17.22 -6.28 -34.60
N ASN A 105 16.89 -7.31 -35.36
CA ASN A 105 16.16 -7.12 -36.60
C ASN A 105 14.75 -6.65 -36.23
N VAL A 106 14.56 -5.33 -36.20
CA VAL A 106 13.24 -4.72 -36.30
C VAL A 106 12.68 -5.15 -37.65
N MET A 107 11.78 -6.14 -37.64
CA MET A 107 11.13 -6.63 -38.84
C MET A 107 10.30 -5.49 -39.46
N GLY A 108 10.90 -4.89 -40.50
CA GLY A 108 10.33 -4.19 -41.64
C GLY A 108 8.94 -3.56 -41.49
N GLY A 109 8.91 -2.23 -41.36
CA GLY A 109 7.82 -1.41 -41.84
C GLY A 109 8.38 -0.34 -42.79
N LYS A 110 8.15 -0.51 -44.09
CA LYS A 110 8.25 0.44 -45.24
C LYS A 110 8.48 -0.41 -46.51
N GLU A 111 7.78 -0.31 -47.63
CA GLU A 111 6.73 0.56 -48.16
C GLU A 111 5.94 -0.33 -49.15
N GLN A 112 4.61 -0.33 -49.08
CA GLN A 112 3.80 -0.84 -50.18
C GLN A 112 3.85 0.23 -51.29
N ASN A 113 4.47 -0.11 -52.42
CA ASN A 113 4.35 0.61 -53.68
C ASN A 113 4.01 -0.39 -54.78
#